data_AF-A0A920E5B9-F1
#
_entry.id   AF-A0A920E5B9-F1
#
_cell.length_a   1.000
_cell.length_b   1.000
_cell.length_c   1.000
_cell.angle_alpha   90.00
_cell.angle_beta   90.00
_cell.angle_gamma   90.00
#
_symmetry.space_group_name_H-M   'P 1'
#
loop_
_entity.id
_entity.type
_entity.pdbx_description
1 polymer ?
#
loop_
_entity_poly.entity_id
_entity_poly.type
_entity_poly.pdbx_seq_one_letter_code
_entity_poly.pdbx_strand_id
1 'polypeptide(L)' 'MLRENDALDFDDLLLFPLQDLLMIIQKFLKISKSLKYILVDEYQDTNKPQFCFLSRLQKTIKISVL' A
#
# COMPACT_ATOMS: atom_id res chain seq x y z
N MET A 1 -11.10 -12.68 -18.97
CA MET A 1 -10.42 -11.74 -19.88
C MET A 1 -9.20 -11.04 -19.27
N LEU A 2 -9.30 -10.18 -18.23
CA LEU A 2 -8.11 -9.47 -17.71
C LEU A 2 -7.13 -10.40 -16.95
N ARG A 3 -7.63 -11.15 -15.96
CA ARG A 3 -6.81 -12.11 -15.18
C ARG A 3 -6.20 -13.24 -16.01
N GLU A 4 -6.83 -13.60 -17.13
CA GLU A 4 -6.34 -14.64 -18.05
C GLU A 4 -5.18 -14.13 -18.93
N ASN A 5 -5.00 -12.81 -19.00
CA ASN A 5 -3.93 -12.15 -19.74
C ASN A 5 -2.87 -11.52 -18.82
N ASP A 6 -2.84 -11.90 -17.53
CA ASP A 6 -1.98 -11.27 -16.51
C ASP A 6 -2.08 -9.73 -16.50
N ALA A 7 -3.26 -9.20 -16.84
CA ALA A 7 -3.52 -7.77 -16.89
C ALA A 7 -4.26 -7.31 -15.63
N LEU A 8 -3.86 -6.13 -15.13
CA LEU A 8 -4.47 -5.44 -13.99
C LEU A 8 -5.10 -4.13 -14.48
N ASP A 9 -6.29 -3.82 -13.97
CA ASP A 9 -6.88 -2.49 -14.12
C ASP A 9 -6.49 -1.56 -12.95
N PHE A 10 -6.92 -0.29 -13.01
CA PHE A 10 -6.54 0.69 -11.99
C PHE A 10 -7.10 0.36 -10.59
N ASP A 11 -8.27 -0.26 -10.51
CA ASP A 11 -8.85 -0.66 -9.24
C ASP A 11 -8.10 -1.85 -8.64
N ASP A 12 -7.68 -2.80 -9.50
CA ASP A 12 -6.82 -3.90 -9.11
C ASP A 12 -5.49 -3.39 -8.53
N LEU A 13 -4.89 -2.34 -9.09
CA LEU A 13 -3.66 -1.75 -8.55
C LEU A 13 -3.81 -1.20 -7.12
N LEU A 14 -5.01 -0.78 -6.73
CA LEU A 14 -5.30 -0.28 -5.37
C LEU A 14 -5.72 -1.41 -4.41
N LEU A 15 -6.41 -2.43 -4.92
CA LEU A 15 -6.95 -3.52 -4.12
C LEU A 15 -5.97 -4.68 -3.93
N PHE A 16 -5.13 -4.96 -4.92
CA PHE A 16 -4.14 -6.03 -4.86
C PHE A 16 -3.16 -5.86 -3.69
N PRO A 17 -2.62 -4.65 -3.42
CA PRO A 17 -1.78 -4.43 -2.25
C PRO A 17 -2.51 -4.71 -0.94
N LEU A 18 -3.84 -4.54 -0.85
CA LEU A 18 -4.61 -4.83 0.36
C LEU A 18 -4.81 -6.33 0.61
N GLN A 19 -4.88 -7.13 -0.45
CA GLN A 19 -5.06 -8.59 -0.35
C GLN A 19 -3.76 -9.26 0.10
N ASP A 20 -2.63 -8.89 -0.51
CA ASP A 20 -1.32 -9.47 -0.24
C ASP A 20 -0.49 -8.67 0.77
N LEU A 21 -1.12 -7.70 1.45
CA LEU A 21 -0.42 -6.68 2.22
C LEU A 21 0.52 -7.26 3.27
N LEU A 22 0.13 -8.32 3.96
CA LEU A 22 0.97 -8.94 5.00
C LEU A 22 2.26 -9.53 4.41
N MET A 23 2.17 -10.21 3.27
CA MET A 23 3.33 -10.77 2.59
C MET A 23 4.21 -9.67 2.00
N ILE A 24 3.57 -8.65 1.40
CA ILE A 24 4.27 -7.47 0.88
C ILE A 24 4.98 -6.74 2.01
N ILE A 25 4.31 -6.45 3.13
CA ILE A 25 4.89 -5.81 4.33
C ILE A 25 6.03 -6.64 4.88
N GLN A 26 5.90 -7.96 5.05
CA GLN A 26 6.99 -8.78 5.55
C GLN A 26 8.23 -8.75 4.63
N LYS A 27 8.00 -8.80 3.31
CA LYS A 27 9.06 -8.67 2.30
C LYS A 27 9.66 -7.26 2.31
N PHE A 28 8.80 -6.25 2.44
CA PHE A 28 9.18 -4.85 2.58
C PHE A 28 10.04 -4.69 3.82
N LEU A 29 9.61 -5.07 5.02
CA LEU A 29 10.37 -4.98 6.27
C LEU A 29 11.75 -5.63 6.20
N LYS A 30 11.85 -6.75 5.48
CA LYS A 30 13.12 -7.41 5.24
C LYS A 30 14.08 -6.55 4.40
N ILE A 31 13.53 -5.81 3.43
CA ILE A 31 14.23 -4.83 2.58
C ILE A 31 14.34 -3.45 3.29
N SER A 32 13.43 -3.14 4.23
CA SER A 32 13.14 -1.79 4.75
C SER A 32 13.87 -1.45 6.04
N LYS A 33 14.99 -2.11 6.37
CA LYS A 33 15.86 -1.64 7.47
C LYS A 33 16.19 -0.13 7.36
N SER A 34 16.10 0.46 6.17
CA SER A 34 16.24 1.89 5.88
C SER A 34 14.93 2.69 5.82
N LEU A 35 13.77 2.07 5.61
CA LEU A 35 12.50 2.75 5.33
C LEU A 35 11.72 2.95 6.64
N LYS A 36 12.09 4.01 7.36
CA LYS A 36 11.54 4.36 8.67
C LYS A 36 10.29 5.24 8.59
N TYR A 37 10.12 5.94 7.47
CA TYR A 37 9.08 6.95 7.27
C TYR A 37 8.50 6.86 5.86
N ILE A 38 7.19 7.06 5.77
CA ILE A 38 6.47 7.28 4.50
C ILE A 38 5.80 8.66 4.61
N LEU A 39 5.98 9.47 3.57
CA LEU A 39 5.29 10.74 3.42
C LEU A 39 4.15 10.56 2.44
N VAL A 40 2.95 10.99 2.82
CA VAL A 40 1.77 10.97 1.95
C VAL A 40 1.37 12.41 1.66
N ASP A 41 1.43 12.75 0.38
CA ASP A 41 0.95 14.03 -0.14
C ASP A 41 -0.53 13.92 -0.51
N GLU A 42 -1.21 15.06 -0.62
CA GLU A 42 -2.64 15.17 -0.98
C GLU A 42 -3.53 14.19 -0.19
N TYR A 43 -3.28 14.04 1.12
CA TYR A 43 -3.93 13.03 1.95
C TYR A 43 -5.46 13.18 1.98
N GLN A 44 -5.95 14.41 1.85
CA GLN A 44 -7.38 14.71 1.79
C GLN A 44 -8.11 14.08 0.60
N ASP A 45 -7.38 13.74 -0.47
CA ASP A 45 -7.94 13.13 -1.69
C ASP A 45 -7.89 11.59 -1.66
N THR A 46 -7.46 10.99 -0.54
CA THR A 46 -7.33 9.54 -0.43
C THR A 46 -8.69 8.83 -0.40
N ASN A 47 -8.85 7.84 -1.28
CA ASN A 47 -10.05 7.00 -1.32
C ASN A 47 -10.00 5.87 -0.28
N LYS A 48 -11.13 5.18 -0.09
CA LYS A 48 -11.27 4.15 0.97
C LYS A 48 -10.22 3.02 0.87
N PRO A 49 -9.92 2.44 -0.29
CA PRO A 49 -8.81 1.49 -0.43
C PRO A 49 -7.45 2.04 0.02
N GLN A 50 -7.10 3.26 -0.42
CA GLN A 50 -5.84 3.91 -0.08
C GLN A 50 -5.75 4.19 1.43
N PHE A 51 -6.83 4.70 2.05
CA PHE A 51 -6.90 4.90 3.49
C PHE A 51 -6.69 3.59 4.27
N CYS A 52 -7.35 2.51 3.86
CA CYS A 52 -7.19 1.19 4.46
C CYS A 52 -5.74 0.67 4.35
N PHE A 53 -5.09 0.95 3.23
CA PHE A 53 -3.70 0.56 2.97
C PHE A 53 -2.74 1.30 3.91
N LEU A 54 -2.85 2.63 3.97
CA LEU A 54 -2.06 3.48 4.85
C LEU A 54 -2.26 3.12 6.33
N SER A 55 -3.51 2.92 6.76
CA SER A 55 -3.84 2.52 8.13
C SER A 55 -3.19 1.20 8.54
N ARG A 56 -3.05 0.25 7.61
CA ARG A 56 -2.39 -1.02 7.87
C ARG A 56 -0.88 -0.88 7.92
N LEU A 57 -0.28 -0.07 7.04
CA LEU A 57 1.16 0.22 7.05
C LEU A 57 1.60 0.96 8.31
N GLN A 58 0.76 1.85 8.84
CA GLN A 58 1.06 2.65 10.03
C GLN A 58 1.36 1.81 11.28
N LYS A 59 0.88 0.56 11.32
CA LYS A 59 1.19 -0.39 12.40
C LYS A 59 2.67 -0.76 12.46
N THR A 60 3.42 -0.50 11.40
CA THR A 60 4.80 -0.96 11.27
C THR A 60 5.76 0.15 10.85
N ILE A 61 5.31 1.13 10.08
CA ILE A 61 6.11 2.25 9.56
C ILE A 61 5.47 3.57 10.02
N LYS A 62 6.27 4.57 10.37
CA LYS A 62 5.72 5.90 10.69
C LYS A 62 5.26 6.60 9.41
N ILE A 63 4.01 7.04 9.39
CA ILE A 63 3.44 7.80 8.27
C ILE A 63 3.31 9.26 8.70
N SER A 64 3.82 10.15 7.87
CA SER A 64 3.61 11.59 7.96
C SER A 64 2.77 12.04 6.78
N VAL A 65 1.89 13.01 7.02
CA VAL A 65 1.06 13.64 5.98
C VAL A 65 1.51 15.11 5.86
N LEU A 66 1.56 15.61 4.63
CA LEU A 66 1.79 17.04 4.35
C LEU A 66 0.47 17.83 4.38
#